data_AF-A0A2T4XJ38-F1
#
_entry.id   AF-A0A2T4XJ38-F1
#
_cell.length_a   1.000
_cell.length_b   1.000
_cell.length_c   1.000
_cell.angle_alpha   90.00
_cell.angle_beta   90.00
_cell.angle_gamma   90.00
#
_symmetry.space_group_name_H-M   'P 1'
#
loop_
_entity.id
_entity.type
_entity.pdbx_description
1 polymer ?
#
loop_
_entity_poly.entity_id
_entity_poly.type
_entity_poly.pdbx_seq_one_letter_code
_entity_poly.pdbx_strand_id
1 'polypeptide(L)'
;LTLLSAGFTAPQLFAQDEGRAEAVTEYNAGLSLSEEKKYVEAAEKFRDAIAVATEYELQDIVDLATNQIPRLYLRRASDSYASYQSEKSLPSLVTAIEHFEELETIAGEFGNDDAAKQARNAIPQLYYVKSVMEFRAADYDAAMTSLGVAIERNPNYATAYYQQAIVQKAMDRENIEAALAYYDKAIEVAATVGDSRTLNNATTAAAEELVFRAVTVAEDGNLRRSNELLSMVVNYDGQNADANYRLAENYNKLGQWNNAIVHAERAIEYESGGVVAEAKIYFELGTALKALYDANKTDAGKLRACDAFENANYGDFSAPSTHIMTFELKCDGYTPN
;
A
#
# COMPACT_ATOMS: atom_id res chain seq x y z
N LEU A 1 -11.54 -30.02 -62.05
CA LEU A 1 -10.11 -29.76 -61.75
C LEU A 1 -9.70 -28.55 -62.56
N THR A 2 -9.68 -27.37 -61.95
CA THR A 2 -9.19 -26.14 -62.58
C THR A 2 -7.87 -25.82 -61.90
N LEU A 3 -6.76 -26.26 -62.51
CA LEU A 3 -5.41 -25.85 -62.12
C LEU A 3 -5.22 -24.40 -62.57
N LEU A 4 -5.38 -23.43 -61.67
CA LEU A 4 -4.77 -22.11 -61.86
C LEU A 4 -3.27 -22.27 -61.63
N SER A 5 -2.53 -22.48 -62.71
CA SER A 5 -1.08 -22.27 -62.72
C SER A 5 -0.81 -20.77 -62.62
N ALA A 6 -0.47 -20.29 -61.42
CA ALA A 6 0.13 -18.97 -61.24
C ALA A 6 1.53 -18.99 -61.86
N GLY A 7 1.61 -18.72 -63.17
CA GLY A 7 2.87 -18.55 -63.87
C GLY A 7 3.39 -17.14 -63.62
N PHE A 8 4.38 -16.99 -62.75
CA PHE A 8 5.13 -15.75 -62.63
C PHE A 8 5.93 -15.51 -63.92
N THR A 9 5.81 -14.31 -64.48
CA THR A 9 6.59 -13.93 -65.68
C THR A 9 8.02 -13.56 -65.26
N ALA A 10 9.03 -13.87 -66.08
CA ALA A 10 10.44 -13.55 -65.79
C ALA A 10 10.71 -12.12 -65.27
N PRO A 11 10.12 -11.03 -65.82
CA PRO A 11 10.31 -9.68 -65.27
C PRO A 11 9.75 -9.48 -63.85
N GLN A 12 8.73 -10.25 -63.47
CA GLN A 12 8.15 -10.22 -62.12
C GLN A 12 9.06 -10.91 -61.09
N LEU A 13 9.77 -11.96 -61.49
CA LEU A 13 10.83 -12.57 -60.66
C LEU A 13 12.02 -11.62 -60.46
N PHE A 14 12.48 -10.93 -61.50
CA PHE A 14 13.58 -9.97 -61.38
C PHE A 14 13.26 -8.79 -60.46
N ALA A 15 12.02 -8.28 -60.50
CA ALA A 15 11.58 -7.22 -59.59
C ALA A 15 11.52 -7.70 -58.13
N GLN A 16 11.08 -8.94 -57.87
CA GLN A 16 11.09 -9.51 -56.52
C GLN A 16 12.51 -9.73 -55.97
N ASP A 17 13.48 -10.10 -56.82
CA ASP A 17 14.87 -10.26 -56.39
C ASP A 17 15.52 -8.92 -55.99
N GLU A 18 15.23 -7.85 -56.73
CA GLU A 18 15.68 -6.49 -56.41
C GLU A 18 15.05 -5.97 -55.10
N GLY A 19 13.72 -6.05 -54.98
CA GLY A 19 13.00 -5.66 -53.77
C GLY A 19 13.40 -6.46 -52.53
N ARG A 20 13.74 -7.75 -52.70
CA ARG A 20 14.26 -8.60 -51.62
C ARG A 20 15.64 -8.12 -51.15
N ALA A 21 16.53 -7.75 -52.07
CA ALA A 21 17.85 -7.26 -51.72
C ALA A 21 17.78 -5.93 -50.93
N GLU A 22 16.90 -5.02 -51.36
CA GLU A 22 16.65 -3.75 -50.67
C GLU A 22 16.04 -3.96 -49.27
N ALA A 23 14.98 -4.76 -49.16
CA ALA A 23 14.34 -5.04 -47.86
C ALA A 23 15.30 -5.72 -46.86
N VAL A 24 16.13 -6.65 -47.33
CA VAL A 24 17.17 -7.29 -46.49
C VAL A 24 18.24 -6.28 -46.05
N THR A 25 18.55 -5.29 -46.88
CA THR A 25 19.52 -4.25 -46.55
C THR A 25 19.01 -3.39 -45.39
N GLU A 26 17.77 -2.92 -45.46
CA GLU A 26 17.13 -2.16 -44.39
C GLU A 26 16.96 -3.01 -43.12
N TYR A 27 16.57 -4.28 -43.26
CA TYR A 27 16.46 -5.20 -42.12
C TYR A 27 17.80 -5.38 -41.39
N ASN A 28 18.90 -5.59 -42.12
CA ASN A 28 20.22 -5.75 -41.55
C ASN A 28 20.75 -4.44 -40.92
N ALA A 29 20.44 -3.28 -41.50
CA ALA A 29 20.73 -1.99 -40.88
C ALA A 29 20.00 -1.83 -39.54
N GLY A 30 18.73 -2.27 -39.47
CA GLY A 30 17.97 -2.32 -38.22
C GLY A 30 18.62 -3.23 -37.17
N LEU A 31 19.13 -4.40 -37.57
CA LEU A 31 19.88 -5.28 -36.66
C LEU A 31 21.16 -4.63 -36.13
N SER A 32 21.94 -3.98 -36.99
CA SER A 32 23.18 -3.29 -36.60
C SER A 32 22.91 -2.17 -35.59
N LEU A 33 21.94 -1.29 -35.86
CA LEU A 33 21.56 -0.21 -34.94
C LEU A 33 21.03 -0.74 -33.60
N SER A 34 20.33 -1.88 -33.64
CA SER A 34 19.86 -2.59 -32.46
C SER A 34 21.01 -3.09 -31.57
N GLU A 35 22.11 -3.56 -32.15
CA GLU A 35 23.33 -3.95 -31.40
C GLU A 35 24.00 -2.74 -30.74
N GLU A 36 23.94 -1.58 -31.40
CA GLU A 36 24.39 -0.29 -30.86
C GLU A 36 23.42 0.34 -29.85
N LYS A 37 22.30 -0.34 -29.53
CA LYS A 37 21.21 0.16 -28.66
C LYS A 37 20.51 1.44 -29.16
N LYS A 38 20.64 1.75 -30.45
CA LYS A 38 19.91 2.85 -31.10
C LYS A 38 18.50 2.38 -31.47
N TYR A 39 17.68 2.12 -30.45
CA TYR A 39 16.41 1.41 -30.61
C TYR A 39 15.42 2.08 -31.56
N VAL A 40 15.31 3.41 -31.52
CA VAL A 40 14.38 4.16 -32.38
C VAL A 40 14.83 4.12 -33.84
N GLU A 41 16.10 4.42 -34.11
CA GLU A 41 16.69 4.34 -35.46
C GLU A 41 16.61 2.91 -36.02
N ALA A 42 16.84 1.90 -35.17
CA ALA A 42 16.68 0.50 -35.55
C ALA A 42 15.22 0.16 -35.93
N ALA A 43 14.25 0.67 -35.17
CA ALA A 43 12.83 0.46 -35.47
C ALA A 43 12.40 1.16 -36.76
N GLU A 44 12.92 2.35 -37.06
CA GLU A 44 12.73 3.02 -38.35
C GLU A 44 13.23 2.14 -39.49
N LYS A 45 14.44 1.56 -39.36
CA LYS A 45 14.98 0.64 -40.37
C LYS A 45 14.14 -0.62 -40.58
N PHE A 46 13.55 -1.16 -39.52
CA PHE A 46 12.58 -2.26 -39.68
C PHE A 46 11.28 -1.82 -40.36
N ARG A 47 10.79 -0.58 -40.12
CA ARG A 47 9.63 -0.04 -40.84
C ARG A 47 9.94 0.17 -42.32
N ASP A 48 11.12 0.66 -42.66
CA ASP A 48 11.59 0.79 -44.04
C ASP A 48 11.61 -0.59 -44.72
N ALA A 49 12.15 -1.61 -44.05
CA ALA A 49 12.15 -2.98 -44.55
C ALA A 49 10.74 -3.54 -44.77
N ILE A 50 9.78 -3.25 -43.87
CA ILE A 50 8.37 -3.64 -44.02
C ILE A 50 7.75 -2.95 -45.25
N ALA A 51 7.99 -1.65 -45.43
CA ALA A 51 7.43 -0.89 -46.54
C ALA A 51 7.88 -1.46 -47.89
N VAL A 52 9.18 -1.68 -48.07
CA VAL A 52 9.75 -2.30 -49.27
C VAL A 52 9.21 -3.73 -49.44
N ALA A 53 9.30 -4.57 -48.39
CA ALA A 53 8.84 -5.95 -48.49
C ALA A 53 7.33 -6.06 -48.82
N THR A 54 6.51 -5.14 -48.34
CA THR A 54 5.07 -5.10 -48.65
C THR A 54 4.82 -4.74 -50.12
N GLU A 55 5.55 -3.76 -50.67
CA GLU A 55 5.45 -3.37 -52.08
C GLU A 55 5.76 -4.53 -53.03
N TYR A 56 6.73 -5.38 -52.66
CA TYR A 56 7.16 -6.54 -53.46
C TYR A 56 6.50 -7.87 -53.05
N GLU A 57 5.46 -7.85 -52.19
CA GLU A 57 4.72 -9.02 -51.72
C GLU A 57 5.59 -10.09 -51.01
N LEU A 58 6.64 -9.66 -50.30
CA LEU A 58 7.62 -10.49 -49.59
C LEU A 58 7.21 -10.72 -48.13
N GLN A 59 6.14 -11.48 -47.92
CA GLN A 59 5.52 -11.66 -46.60
C GLN A 59 6.49 -12.21 -45.53
N ASP A 60 7.45 -13.06 -45.91
CA ASP A 60 8.45 -13.59 -44.98
C ASP A 60 9.28 -12.50 -44.31
N ILE A 61 9.65 -11.45 -45.06
CA ILE A 61 10.42 -10.32 -44.54
C ILE A 61 9.53 -9.37 -43.74
N VAL A 62 8.30 -9.14 -44.21
CA VAL A 62 7.29 -8.36 -43.45
C VAL A 62 7.12 -8.97 -42.07
N ASP A 63 6.90 -10.28 -41.98
CA ASP A 63 6.71 -10.98 -40.70
C ASP A 63 7.96 -10.89 -39.82
N LEU A 64 9.16 -11.08 -40.39
CA LEU A 64 10.41 -10.96 -39.64
C LEU A 64 10.61 -9.55 -39.06
N ALA A 65 10.49 -8.51 -39.87
CA ALA A 65 10.70 -7.13 -39.47
C ALA A 65 9.64 -6.63 -38.47
N THR A 66 8.36 -6.97 -38.72
CA THR A 66 7.23 -6.67 -37.82
C THR A 66 7.50 -7.23 -36.42
N ASN A 67 8.03 -8.44 -36.32
CA ASN A 67 8.35 -9.07 -35.04
C ASN A 67 9.53 -8.44 -34.30
N GLN A 68 10.42 -7.69 -34.98
CA GLN A 68 11.56 -7.05 -34.31
C GLN A 68 11.18 -5.77 -33.57
N ILE A 69 10.21 -5.00 -34.09
CA ILE A 69 9.90 -3.67 -33.58
C ILE A 69 9.46 -3.72 -32.10
N PRO A 70 8.44 -4.48 -31.67
CA PRO A 70 8.08 -4.58 -30.25
C PRO A 70 9.20 -5.12 -29.37
N ARG A 71 10.05 -6.03 -29.90
CA ARG A 71 11.21 -6.57 -29.17
C ARG A 71 12.28 -5.51 -28.90
N LEU A 72 12.45 -4.54 -29.80
CA LEU A 72 13.34 -3.40 -29.58
C LEU A 72 12.82 -2.50 -28.47
N TYR A 73 11.54 -2.13 -28.52
CA TYR A 73 10.95 -1.26 -27.50
C TYR A 73 10.91 -1.95 -26.13
N LEU A 74 10.72 -3.27 -26.08
CA LEU A 74 10.84 -4.03 -24.84
C LEU A 74 12.25 -3.95 -24.25
N ARG A 75 13.29 -4.06 -25.09
CA ARG A 75 14.68 -3.87 -24.67
C ARG A 75 14.94 -2.43 -24.20
N ARG A 76 14.44 -1.42 -24.93
CA ARG A 76 14.55 0.00 -24.56
C ARG A 76 13.95 0.28 -23.18
N ALA A 77 12.73 -0.18 -22.93
CA ALA A 77 12.05 -0.03 -21.64
C ALA A 77 12.82 -0.75 -20.53
N SER A 78 13.29 -1.97 -20.79
CA SER A 78 14.09 -2.75 -19.82
C SER A 78 15.42 -2.08 -19.46
N ASP A 79 16.14 -1.54 -20.45
CA ASP A 79 17.40 -0.82 -20.24
C ASP A 79 17.17 0.47 -19.43
N SER A 80 16.09 1.20 -19.70
CA SER A 80 15.76 2.41 -18.93
C SER A 80 15.33 2.11 -17.50
N TYR A 81 14.62 1.00 -17.30
CA TYR A 81 14.33 0.51 -15.95
C TYR A 81 15.60 0.08 -15.22
N ALA A 82 16.56 -0.55 -15.89
CA ALA A 82 17.86 -0.88 -15.31
C ALA A 82 18.65 0.38 -14.92
N SER A 83 18.65 1.42 -15.77
CA SER A 83 19.22 2.73 -15.43
C SER A 83 18.56 3.34 -14.20
N TYR A 84 17.22 3.34 -14.14
CA TYR A 84 16.48 3.73 -12.94
C TYR A 84 16.91 2.91 -11.72
N GLN A 85 17.08 1.60 -11.86
CA GLN A 85 17.50 0.77 -10.73
C GLN A 85 18.89 1.12 -10.22
N SER A 86 19.79 1.61 -11.07
CA SER A 86 21.11 2.08 -10.70
C SER A 86 21.08 3.49 -10.09
N GLU A 87 20.36 4.42 -10.72
CA GLU A 87 20.37 5.83 -10.35
C GLU A 87 19.43 6.17 -9.19
N LYS A 88 18.32 5.44 -9.07
CA LYS A 88 17.25 5.66 -8.08
C LYS A 88 16.74 7.11 -8.07
N SER A 89 16.69 7.75 -9.24
CA SER A 89 16.33 9.16 -9.41
C SER A 89 14.94 9.31 -10.02
N LEU A 90 14.23 10.40 -9.71
CA LEU A 90 12.93 10.68 -10.31
C LEU A 90 13.00 10.84 -11.84
N PRO A 91 14.01 11.55 -12.40
CA PRO A 91 14.15 11.64 -13.86
C PRO A 91 14.32 10.29 -14.55
N SER A 92 15.19 9.41 -14.03
CA SER A 92 15.39 8.07 -14.62
C SER A 92 14.13 7.19 -14.52
N LEU A 93 13.35 7.34 -13.45
CA LEU A 93 12.06 6.67 -13.31
C LEU A 93 11.04 7.17 -14.35
N VAL A 94 10.96 8.49 -14.57
CA VAL A 94 10.07 9.09 -15.58
C VAL A 94 10.43 8.57 -16.97
N THR A 95 11.72 8.53 -17.33
CA THR A 95 12.16 7.95 -18.60
C THR A 95 11.79 6.47 -18.73
N ALA A 96 11.88 5.69 -17.64
CA ALA A 96 11.43 4.30 -17.67
C ALA A 96 9.91 4.19 -17.91
N ILE A 97 9.10 5.02 -17.24
CA ILE A 97 7.64 5.07 -17.45
C ILE A 97 7.32 5.38 -18.91
N GLU A 98 7.90 6.45 -19.46
CA GLU A 98 7.69 6.86 -20.86
C GLU A 98 7.99 5.73 -21.84
N HIS A 99 9.09 5.00 -21.65
CA HIS A 99 9.43 3.89 -22.53
C HIS A 99 8.52 2.67 -22.36
N PHE A 100 7.94 2.43 -21.18
CA PHE A 100 6.94 1.38 -21.00
C PHE A 100 5.58 1.76 -21.61
N GLU A 101 5.17 3.03 -21.55
CA GLU A 101 3.95 3.53 -22.22
C GLU A 101 4.12 3.48 -23.75
N GLU A 102 5.30 3.84 -24.26
CA GLU A 102 5.64 3.71 -25.68
C GLU A 102 5.65 2.24 -26.11
N LEU A 103 6.22 1.34 -25.29
CA LEU A 103 6.17 -0.11 -25.54
C LEU A 103 4.74 -0.62 -25.63
N GLU A 104 3.84 -0.21 -24.73
CA GLU A 104 2.43 -0.61 -24.79
C GLU A 104 1.80 -0.23 -26.12
N THR A 105 2.02 1.02 -26.54
CA THR A 105 1.48 1.57 -27.80
C THR A 105 1.99 0.78 -28.99
N ILE A 106 3.31 0.66 -29.13
CA ILE A 106 3.95 -0.05 -30.24
C ILE A 106 3.60 -1.54 -30.24
N ALA A 107 3.58 -2.19 -29.09
CA ALA A 107 3.21 -3.60 -29.01
C ALA A 107 1.75 -3.82 -29.42
N GLY A 108 0.85 -2.90 -29.08
CA GLY A 108 -0.54 -2.91 -29.55
C GLY A 108 -0.66 -2.74 -31.07
N GLU A 109 0.06 -1.77 -31.64
CA GLU A 109 0.07 -1.52 -33.09
C GLU A 109 0.53 -2.74 -33.90
N PHE A 110 1.55 -3.46 -33.39
CA PHE A 110 2.17 -4.59 -34.06
C PHE A 110 1.63 -5.96 -33.60
N GLY A 111 0.55 -5.99 -32.82
CA GLY A 111 -0.11 -7.24 -32.39
C GLY A 111 0.74 -8.13 -31.46
N ASN A 112 1.68 -7.54 -30.72
CA ASN A 112 2.50 -8.27 -29.75
C ASN A 112 1.87 -8.21 -28.35
N ASP A 113 0.87 -9.08 -28.13
CA ASP A 113 0.09 -9.09 -26.88
C ASP A 113 0.92 -9.33 -25.63
N ASP A 114 1.99 -10.14 -25.73
CA ASP A 114 2.88 -10.43 -24.60
C ASP A 114 3.64 -9.19 -24.15
N ALA A 115 4.24 -8.43 -25.07
CA ALA A 115 4.93 -7.19 -24.76
C ALA A 115 3.96 -6.12 -24.26
N ALA A 116 2.78 -6.00 -24.87
CA ALA A 116 1.76 -5.06 -24.44
C ALA A 116 1.27 -5.38 -23.01
N LYS A 117 1.09 -6.66 -22.68
CA LYS A 117 0.73 -7.12 -21.34
C LYS A 117 1.85 -6.84 -20.33
N GLN A 118 3.11 -7.06 -20.70
CA GLN A 118 4.26 -6.72 -19.84
C GLN A 118 4.28 -5.23 -19.50
N ALA A 119 4.08 -4.37 -20.50
CA ALA A 119 3.99 -2.92 -20.29
C ALA A 119 2.83 -2.55 -19.37
N ARG A 120 1.61 -3.05 -19.65
CA ARG A 120 0.43 -2.80 -18.82
C ARG A 120 0.61 -3.21 -17.36
N ASN A 121 1.34 -4.29 -17.09
CA ASN A 121 1.63 -4.73 -15.74
C ASN A 121 2.68 -3.86 -15.03
N ALA A 122 3.65 -3.30 -15.77
CA ALA A 122 4.73 -2.49 -15.24
C ALA A 122 4.29 -1.06 -14.93
N ILE A 123 3.54 -0.42 -15.83
CA ILE A 123 3.10 0.99 -15.73
C ILE A 123 2.51 1.35 -14.36
N PRO A 124 1.47 0.67 -13.82
CA PRO A 124 0.90 1.02 -12.53
C PRO A 124 1.91 0.92 -11.38
N GLN A 125 2.82 -0.07 -11.43
CA GLN A 125 3.87 -0.23 -10.42
C GLN A 125 4.89 0.91 -10.46
N LEU A 126 5.26 1.37 -11.66
CA LEU A 126 6.18 2.49 -11.82
C LEU A 126 5.57 3.82 -11.35
N TYR A 127 4.29 4.06 -11.65
CA TYR A 127 3.58 5.23 -11.13
C TYR A 127 3.42 5.19 -9.60
N TYR A 128 3.20 4.01 -9.00
CA TYR A 128 3.25 3.84 -7.56
C TYR A 128 4.63 4.17 -6.98
N VAL A 129 5.71 3.70 -7.62
CA VAL A 129 7.08 4.02 -7.18
C VAL A 129 7.35 5.53 -7.32
N LYS A 130 6.85 6.16 -8.39
CA LYS A 130 6.94 7.60 -8.62
C LYS A 130 6.26 8.38 -7.50
N SER A 131 5.05 7.97 -7.10
CA SER A 131 4.34 8.63 -6.00
C SER A 131 5.08 8.51 -4.66
N VAL A 132 5.73 7.38 -4.40
CA VAL A 132 6.54 7.21 -3.18
C VAL A 132 7.76 8.16 -3.19
N MET A 133 8.37 8.39 -4.35
CA MET A 133 9.47 9.35 -4.49
C MET A 133 8.99 10.79 -4.30
N GLU A 134 7.85 11.15 -4.90
CA GLU A 134 7.21 12.47 -4.75
C GLU A 134 6.79 12.73 -3.30
N PHE A 135 6.20 11.73 -2.63
CA PHE A 135 5.87 11.80 -1.20
C PHE A 135 7.11 12.06 -0.34
N ARG A 136 8.23 11.38 -0.62
CA ARG A 136 9.51 11.61 0.09
C ARG A 136 10.08 13.00 -0.16
N ALA A 137 9.78 13.60 -1.31
CA ALA A 137 10.11 14.98 -1.63
C ALA A 137 9.09 15.99 -1.06
N ALA A 138 8.09 15.52 -0.30
CA ALA A 138 6.96 16.30 0.21
C ALA A 138 6.10 16.97 -0.88
N ASP A 139 6.17 16.49 -2.12
CA ASP A 139 5.29 16.90 -3.21
C ASP A 139 4.03 16.02 -3.21
N TYR A 140 3.12 16.33 -2.28
CA TYR A 140 1.96 15.49 -2.02
C TYR A 140 0.92 15.53 -3.14
N ASP A 141 0.75 16.67 -3.81
CA ASP A 141 -0.17 16.81 -4.95
C ASP A 141 0.30 15.96 -6.14
N ALA A 142 1.62 16.00 -6.44
CA ALA A 142 2.19 15.11 -7.45
C ALA A 142 2.04 13.64 -7.06
N ALA A 143 2.31 13.29 -5.80
CA ALA A 143 2.14 11.93 -5.31
C ALA A 143 0.71 11.42 -5.46
N MET A 144 -0.30 12.23 -5.10
CA MET A 144 -1.72 11.88 -5.28
C MET A 144 -2.07 11.70 -6.77
N THR A 145 -1.53 12.54 -7.64
CA THR A 145 -1.71 12.44 -9.09
C THR A 145 -1.13 11.13 -9.63
N SER A 146 0.12 10.80 -9.29
CA SER A 146 0.78 9.56 -9.71
C SER A 146 0.05 8.32 -9.16
N LEU A 147 -0.48 8.37 -7.94
CA LEU A 147 -1.33 7.30 -7.38
C LEU A 147 -2.64 7.15 -8.15
N GLY A 148 -3.26 8.27 -8.54
CA GLY A 148 -4.45 8.28 -9.39
C GLY A 148 -4.22 7.53 -10.70
N VAL A 149 -3.09 7.79 -11.37
CA VAL A 149 -2.71 7.06 -12.58
C VAL A 149 -2.48 5.58 -12.27
N ALA A 150 -1.73 5.24 -11.21
CA ALA A 150 -1.50 3.84 -10.85
C ALA A 150 -2.81 3.05 -10.64
N ILE A 151 -3.81 3.68 -10.01
CA ILE A 151 -5.14 3.11 -9.75
C ILE A 151 -6.00 3.04 -11.00
N GLU A 152 -5.99 4.06 -11.85
CA GLU A 152 -6.71 4.03 -13.14
C GLU A 152 -6.22 2.87 -14.01
N ARG A 153 -4.90 2.67 -14.04
CA ARG A 153 -4.24 1.62 -14.81
C ARG A 153 -4.42 0.23 -14.18
N ASN A 154 -4.56 0.15 -12.86
CA ASN A 154 -4.86 -1.07 -12.14
C ASN A 154 -5.75 -0.80 -10.91
N PRO A 155 -7.08 -0.89 -11.04
CA PRO A 155 -8.01 -0.65 -9.93
C PRO A 155 -7.86 -1.64 -8.77
N ASN A 156 -7.20 -2.78 -9.02
CA ASN A 156 -6.93 -3.84 -8.06
C ASN A 156 -5.60 -3.61 -7.30
N TYR A 157 -4.93 -2.47 -7.48
CA TYR A 157 -3.66 -2.19 -6.84
C TYR A 157 -3.83 -1.67 -5.41
N ALA A 158 -4.16 -2.57 -4.49
CA ALA A 158 -4.43 -2.25 -3.08
C ALA A 158 -3.37 -1.33 -2.43
N THR A 159 -2.08 -1.59 -2.69
CA THR A 159 -0.98 -0.79 -2.12
C THR A 159 -1.03 0.68 -2.55
N ALA A 160 -1.57 1.01 -3.73
CA ALA A 160 -1.72 2.39 -4.16
C ALA A 160 -2.75 3.16 -3.31
N TYR A 161 -3.89 2.53 -2.98
CA TYR A 161 -4.88 3.13 -2.06
C TYR A 161 -4.31 3.30 -0.65
N TYR A 162 -3.55 2.32 -0.16
CA TYR A 162 -2.87 2.44 1.13
C TYR A 162 -1.90 3.63 1.14
N GLN A 163 -1.16 3.83 0.05
CA GLN A 163 -0.27 4.98 -0.09
C GLN A 163 -1.05 6.30 -0.20
N GLN A 164 -2.25 6.34 -0.79
CA GLN A 164 -3.11 7.54 -0.78
C GLN A 164 -3.48 7.92 0.67
N ALA A 165 -3.79 6.94 1.53
CA ALA A 165 -4.05 7.22 2.94
C ALA A 165 -2.84 7.86 3.65
N ILE A 166 -1.63 7.38 3.35
CA ILE A 166 -0.37 7.94 3.89
C ILE A 166 -0.15 9.37 3.40
N VAL A 167 -0.33 9.61 2.10
CA VAL A 167 -0.15 10.95 1.49
C VAL A 167 -1.19 11.91 2.04
N GLN A 168 -2.47 11.51 2.10
CA GLN A 168 -3.57 12.32 2.62
C GLN A 168 -3.31 12.72 4.08
N LYS A 169 -2.85 11.79 4.91
CA LYS A 169 -2.48 12.09 6.30
C LYS A 169 -1.37 13.14 6.40
N ALA A 170 -0.40 13.11 5.48
CA ALA A 170 0.69 14.09 5.47
C ALA A 170 0.24 15.47 4.97
N MET A 171 -0.71 15.51 4.03
CA MET A 171 -1.30 16.74 3.50
C MET A 171 -2.18 17.45 4.53
N ASP A 172 -3.07 16.70 5.16
CA ASP A 172 -4.04 17.23 6.11
C ASP A 172 -4.08 16.35 7.35
N ARG A 173 -3.36 16.80 8.37
CA ARG A 173 -3.31 16.08 9.64
C ARG A 173 -4.61 16.20 10.41
N GLU A 174 -5.49 17.16 10.13
CA GLU A 174 -6.73 17.33 10.90
C GLU A 174 -7.87 16.49 10.31
N ASN A 175 -7.88 16.30 8.99
CA ASN A 175 -8.88 15.51 8.28
C ASN A 175 -8.57 14.01 8.27
N ILE A 176 -8.75 13.39 9.42
CA ILE A 176 -8.56 11.95 9.59
C ILE A 176 -9.57 11.15 8.77
N GLU A 177 -10.79 11.65 8.60
CA GLU A 177 -11.85 10.98 7.86
C GLU A 177 -11.47 10.73 6.39
N ALA A 178 -10.76 11.68 5.75
CA ALA A 178 -10.26 11.49 4.39
C ALA A 178 -9.20 10.39 4.31
N ALA A 179 -8.28 10.30 5.29
CA ALA A 179 -7.28 9.24 5.31
C ALA A 179 -7.90 7.86 5.58
N LEU A 180 -8.88 7.78 6.50
CA LEU A 180 -9.63 6.55 6.80
C LEU A 180 -10.37 6.02 5.57
N ALA A 181 -10.98 6.89 4.77
CA ALA A 181 -11.65 6.48 3.53
C ALA A 181 -10.67 5.77 2.55
N TYR A 182 -9.42 6.22 2.47
CA TYR A 182 -8.40 5.55 1.66
C TYR A 182 -7.92 4.24 2.29
N TYR A 183 -7.80 4.16 3.63
CA TYR A 183 -7.53 2.89 4.30
C TYR A 183 -8.64 1.86 4.07
N ASP A 184 -9.91 2.27 4.17
CA ASP A 184 -11.06 1.40 3.90
C ASP A 184 -11.01 0.84 2.47
N LYS A 185 -10.68 1.68 1.48
CA LYS A 185 -10.49 1.23 0.10
C LYS A 185 -9.30 0.30 -0.07
N ALA A 186 -8.18 0.56 0.60
CA ALA A 186 -7.05 -0.35 0.60
C ALA A 186 -7.41 -1.72 1.16
N ILE A 187 -8.16 -1.76 2.27
CA ILE A 187 -8.66 -2.97 2.93
C ILE A 187 -9.61 -3.75 2.00
N GLU A 188 -10.60 -3.06 1.41
CA GLU A 188 -11.57 -3.65 0.49
C GLU A 188 -10.88 -4.32 -0.71
N VAL A 189 -9.97 -3.58 -1.37
CA VAL A 189 -9.26 -4.07 -2.54
C VAL A 189 -8.28 -5.18 -2.15
N ALA A 190 -7.53 -5.02 -1.06
CA ALA A 190 -6.57 -6.02 -0.59
C ALA A 190 -7.25 -7.36 -0.27
N ALA A 191 -8.38 -7.33 0.43
CA ALA A 191 -9.17 -8.52 0.73
C ALA A 191 -9.70 -9.18 -0.56
N THR A 192 -10.16 -8.38 -1.52
CA THR A 192 -10.68 -8.86 -2.81
C THR A 192 -9.62 -9.59 -3.63
N VAL A 193 -8.38 -9.09 -3.64
CA VAL A 193 -7.27 -9.63 -4.45
C VAL A 193 -6.37 -10.60 -3.69
N GLY A 194 -6.61 -10.81 -2.39
CA GLY A 194 -5.80 -11.67 -1.53
C GLY A 194 -4.43 -11.09 -1.15
N ASP A 195 -4.28 -9.77 -1.12
CA ASP A 195 -3.05 -9.10 -0.66
C ASP A 195 -3.05 -8.96 0.87
N SER A 196 -2.72 -10.04 1.58
CA SER A 196 -2.67 -10.06 3.04
C SER A 196 -1.74 -9.02 3.64
N ARG A 197 -0.66 -8.65 2.92
CA ARG A 197 0.31 -7.68 3.44
C ARG A 197 -0.29 -6.28 3.45
N THR A 198 -0.88 -5.83 2.34
CA THR A 198 -1.52 -4.52 2.30
C THR A 198 -2.73 -4.48 3.24
N LEU A 199 -3.50 -5.58 3.31
CA LEU A 199 -4.60 -5.71 4.25
C LEU A 199 -4.15 -5.43 5.69
N ASN A 200 -3.15 -6.17 6.18
CA ASN A 200 -2.63 -6.00 7.54
C ASN A 200 -2.05 -4.60 7.76
N ASN A 201 -1.28 -4.07 6.80
CA ASN A 201 -0.72 -2.73 6.93
C ASN A 201 -1.80 -1.65 7.02
N ALA A 202 -2.85 -1.74 6.19
CA ALA A 202 -3.93 -0.77 6.18
C ALA A 202 -4.80 -0.85 7.44
N THR A 203 -5.16 -2.05 7.91
CA THR A 203 -5.92 -2.22 9.16
C THR A 203 -5.15 -1.71 10.37
N THR A 204 -3.86 -2.09 10.49
CA THR A 204 -3.03 -1.64 11.61
C THR A 204 -2.82 -0.13 11.58
N ALA A 205 -2.48 0.45 10.43
CA ALA A 205 -2.25 1.89 10.32
C ALA A 205 -3.51 2.71 10.61
N ALA A 206 -4.69 2.24 10.21
CA ALA A 206 -5.96 2.91 10.52
C ALA A 206 -6.27 2.86 12.04
N ALA A 207 -6.09 1.69 12.67
CA ALA A 207 -6.27 1.52 14.11
C ALA A 207 -5.30 2.39 14.92
N GLU A 208 -4.00 2.35 14.59
CA GLU A 208 -2.97 3.14 15.26
C GLU A 208 -3.20 4.64 15.13
N GLU A 209 -3.63 5.11 13.94
CA GLU A 209 -3.93 6.52 13.73
C GLU A 209 -5.12 6.96 14.58
N LEU A 210 -6.19 6.17 14.64
CA LEU A 210 -7.34 6.47 15.51
C LEU A 210 -6.95 6.56 16.99
N VAL A 211 -6.15 5.61 17.47
CA VAL A 211 -5.63 5.61 18.85
C VAL A 211 -4.76 6.83 19.11
N PHE A 212 -3.82 7.14 18.21
CA PHE A 212 -2.95 8.31 18.34
C PHE A 212 -3.77 9.60 18.46
N ARG A 213 -4.74 9.81 17.57
CA ARG A 213 -5.61 10.99 17.60
C ARG A 213 -6.47 11.05 18.84
N ALA A 214 -7.00 9.90 19.27
CA ALA A 214 -7.77 9.82 20.49
C ALA A 214 -6.95 10.24 21.72
N VAL A 215 -5.68 9.85 21.80
CA VAL A 215 -4.78 10.27 22.88
C VAL A 215 -4.54 11.77 22.83
N THR A 216 -4.21 12.34 21.66
CA THR A 216 -3.99 13.79 21.52
C THR A 216 -5.20 14.61 21.97
N VAL A 217 -6.41 14.27 21.50
CA VAL A 217 -7.61 15.04 21.90
C VAL A 217 -8.01 14.80 23.36
N ALA A 218 -7.64 13.66 23.96
CA ALA A 218 -7.83 13.41 25.39
C ALA A 218 -6.88 14.26 26.26
N GLU A 219 -5.63 14.45 25.81
CA GLU A 219 -4.65 15.35 26.46
C GLU A 219 -5.14 16.80 26.45
N ASP A 220 -5.85 17.22 25.40
CA ASP A 220 -6.54 18.51 25.31
C ASP A 220 -7.85 18.58 26.15
N GLY A 221 -8.17 17.51 26.89
CA GLY A 221 -9.35 17.43 27.76
C GLY A 221 -10.65 17.04 27.05
N ASN A 222 -10.63 16.79 25.74
CA ASN A 222 -11.81 16.39 24.97
C ASN A 222 -12.03 14.87 24.99
N LEU A 223 -12.36 14.35 26.18
CA LEU A 223 -12.57 12.92 26.42
C LEU A 223 -13.74 12.33 25.61
N ARG A 224 -14.77 13.14 25.30
CA ARG A 224 -15.89 12.68 24.47
C ARG A 224 -15.43 12.38 23.04
N ARG A 225 -14.69 13.30 22.41
CA ARG A 225 -14.16 13.07 21.06
C ARG A 225 -13.13 11.94 21.06
N SER A 226 -12.33 11.81 22.11
CA SER A 226 -11.42 10.68 22.28
C SER A 226 -12.17 9.34 22.26
N ASN A 227 -13.25 9.22 23.03
CA ASN A 227 -14.07 8.00 23.06
C ASN A 227 -14.74 7.69 21.71
N GLU A 228 -15.17 8.71 20.96
CA GLU A 228 -15.70 8.52 19.60
C GLU A 228 -14.65 7.87 18.69
N LEU A 229 -13.41 8.40 18.69
CA LEU A 229 -12.31 7.88 17.88
C LEU A 229 -11.90 6.46 18.30
N LEU A 230 -11.76 6.20 19.61
CA LEU A 230 -11.42 4.87 20.12
C LEU A 230 -12.51 3.84 19.79
N SER A 231 -13.77 4.25 19.77
CA SER A 231 -14.88 3.36 19.40
C SER A 231 -14.83 2.95 17.93
N MET A 232 -14.20 3.75 17.06
CA MET A 232 -14.03 3.40 15.65
C MET A 232 -12.94 2.33 15.43
N VAL A 233 -12.03 2.12 16.37
CA VAL A 233 -10.91 1.17 16.24
C VAL A 233 -11.41 -0.26 16.00
N VAL A 234 -12.56 -0.63 16.58
CA VAL A 234 -13.18 -1.96 16.40
C VAL A 234 -13.45 -2.34 14.94
N ASN A 235 -13.58 -1.35 14.05
CA ASN A 235 -13.79 -1.58 12.62
C ASN A 235 -12.52 -2.08 11.91
N TYR A 236 -11.35 -1.88 12.52
CA TYR A 236 -10.04 -2.23 11.97
C TYR A 236 -9.35 -3.32 12.79
N ASP A 237 -9.46 -3.24 14.11
CA ASP A 237 -8.92 -4.19 15.07
C ASP A 237 -9.87 -4.34 16.26
N GLY A 238 -10.72 -5.36 16.20
CA GLY A 238 -11.70 -5.66 17.24
C GLY A 238 -11.10 -6.15 18.55
N GLN A 239 -9.83 -6.56 18.55
CA GLN A 239 -9.10 -7.08 19.70
C GLN A 239 -8.01 -6.10 20.16
N ASN A 240 -8.16 -4.81 19.85
CA ASN A 240 -7.16 -3.82 20.21
C ASN A 240 -7.17 -3.55 21.73
N ALA A 241 -6.18 -4.11 22.45
CA ALA A 241 -6.04 -3.94 23.89
C ALA A 241 -5.78 -2.48 24.29
N ASP A 242 -4.95 -1.75 23.53
CA ASP A 242 -4.62 -0.36 23.85
C ASP A 242 -5.84 0.56 23.71
N ALA A 243 -6.65 0.40 22.67
CA ALA A 243 -7.88 1.18 22.51
C ALA A 243 -8.87 0.96 23.67
N ASN A 244 -9.02 -0.28 24.13
CA ASN A 244 -9.84 -0.59 25.30
C ASN A 244 -9.25 -0.01 26.58
N TYR A 245 -7.93 -0.07 26.77
CA TYR A 245 -7.24 0.57 27.88
C TYR A 245 -7.49 2.09 27.91
N ARG A 246 -7.35 2.78 26.76
CA ARG A 246 -7.61 4.22 26.64
C ARG A 246 -9.07 4.57 26.92
N LEU A 247 -10.01 3.74 26.50
CA LEU A 247 -11.42 3.91 26.85
C LEU A 247 -11.65 3.80 28.36
N ALA A 248 -11.01 2.82 29.03
CA ALA A 248 -11.09 2.68 30.48
C ALA A 248 -10.56 3.92 31.20
N GLU A 249 -9.38 4.40 30.82
CA GLU A 249 -8.77 5.64 31.33
C GLU A 249 -9.72 6.85 31.18
N ASN A 250 -10.28 7.05 29.99
CA ASN A 250 -11.20 8.15 29.72
C ASN A 250 -12.49 8.04 30.53
N TYR A 251 -13.06 6.86 30.65
CA TYR A 251 -14.28 6.65 31.42
C TYR A 251 -14.05 6.86 32.92
N ASN A 252 -12.88 6.51 33.45
CA ASN A 252 -12.49 6.87 34.82
C ASN A 252 -12.45 8.39 35.00
N LYS A 253 -11.79 9.12 34.09
CA LYS A 253 -11.76 10.60 34.13
C LYS A 253 -13.16 11.24 34.04
N LEU A 254 -14.11 10.58 33.38
CA LEU A 254 -15.51 11.01 33.25
C LEU A 254 -16.43 10.57 34.40
N GLY A 255 -15.94 9.75 35.34
CA GLY A 255 -16.76 9.19 36.42
C GLY A 255 -17.71 8.07 36.00
N GLN A 256 -17.49 7.47 34.83
CA GLN A 256 -18.33 6.41 34.27
C GLN A 256 -17.74 5.02 34.61
N TRP A 257 -17.71 4.70 35.89
CA TRP A 257 -16.97 3.55 36.44
C TRP A 257 -17.36 2.19 35.83
N ASN A 258 -18.65 1.97 35.56
CA ASN A 258 -19.09 0.72 34.94
C ASN A 258 -18.55 0.55 33.52
N ASN A 259 -18.48 1.64 32.74
CA ASN A 259 -17.90 1.61 31.40
C ASN A 259 -16.39 1.38 31.48
N ALA A 260 -15.72 2.01 32.46
CA ALA A 260 -14.30 1.81 32.68
C ALA A 260 -13.96 0.34 32.99
N ILE A 261 -14.75 -0.32 33.84
CA ILE A 261 -14.59 -1.75 34.14
C ILE A 261 -14.74 -2.61 32.89
N VAL A 262 -15.81 -2.40 32.10
CA VAL A 262 -16.06 -3.18 30.87
C VAL A 262 -14.88 -3.09 29.91
N HIS A 263 -14.33 -1.89 29.71
CA HIS A 263 -13.21 -1.71 28.80
C HIS A 263 -11.88 -2.18 29.38
N ALA A 264 -11.64 -2.04 30.68
CA ALA A 264 -10.43 -2.58 31.30
C ALA A 264 -10.41 -4.12 31.27
N GLU A 265 -11.54 -4.78 31.53
CA GLU A 265 -11.66 -6.24 31.42
C GLU A 265 -11.43 -6.73 29.98
N ARG A 266 -11.97 -6.03 28.97
CA ARG A 266 -11.68 -6.31 27.55
C ARG A 266 -10.22 -6.09 27.18
N ALA A 267 -9.60 -5.04 27.71
CA ALA A 267 -8.19 -4.77 27.47
C ALA A 267 -7.31 -5.90 28.06
N ILE A 268 -7.63 -6.39 29.27
CA ILE A 268 -6.96 -7.55 29.88
C ILE A 268 -7.14 -8.81 29.02
N GLU A 269 -8.34 -9.05 28.48
CA GLU A 269 -8.62 -10.22 27.63
C GLU A 269 -7.72 -10.28 26.38
N TYR A 270 -7.39 -9.13 25.79
CA TYR A 270 -6.62 -9.05 24.55
C TYR A 270 -5.15 -8.66 24.74
N GLU A 271 -4.73 -8.30 25.94
CA GLU A 271 -3.35 -7.91 26.23
C GLU A 271 -2.39 -9.10 26.09
N SER A 272 -1.21 -8.87 25.52
CA SER A 272 -0.17 -9.89 25.30
C SER A 272 1.24 -9.44 25.70
N GLY A 273 1.40 -8.20 26.17
CA GLY A 273 2.67 -7.60 26.60
C GLY A 273 3.14 -8.03 28.00
N GLY A 274 2.41 -8.92 28.67
CA GLY A 274 2.73 -9.46 29.99
C GLY A 274 2.56 -8.45 31.13
N VAL A 275 3.13 -8.77 32.30
CA VAL A 275 2.85 -8.09 33.59
C VAL A 275 3.03 -6.57 33.54
N VAL A 276 3.99 -6.04 32.77
CA VAL A 276 4.20 -4.59 32.61
C VAL A 276 3.02 -3.93 31.90
N ALA A 277 2.55 -4.52 30.80
CA ALA A 277 1.48 -3.98 29.99
C ALA A 277 0.11 -4.17 30.67
N GLU A 278 -0.05 -5.25 31.43
CA GLU A 278 -1.24 -5.50 32.24
C GLU A 278 -1.37 -4.53 33.43
N ALA A 279 -0.26 -4.13 34.05
CA ALA A 279 -0.27 -3.31 35.27
C ALA A 279 -1.03 -1.98 35.08
N LYS A 280 -0.86 -1.28 33.94
CA LYS A 280 -1.61 -0.04 33.65
C LYS A 280 -3.12 -0.31 33.53
N ILE A 281 -3.50 -1.45 32.98
CA ILE A 281 -4.90 -1.80 32.74
C ILE A 281 -5.57 -2.17 34.07
N TYR A 282 -4.90 -2.98 34.88
CA TYR A 282 -5.35 -3.31 36.23
C TYR A 282 -5.44 -2.08 37.13
N PHE A 283 -4.55 -1.10 36.96
CA PHE A 283 -4.63 0.16 37.70
C PHE A 283 -5.91 0.94 37.38
N GLU A 284 -6.28 1.03 36.10
CA GLU A 284 -7.55 1.65 35.68
C GLU A 284 -8.76 0.84 36.16
N LEU A 285 -8.70 -0.49 36.11
CA LEU A 285 -9.75 -1.37 36.64
C LEU A 285 -9.94 -1.16 38.15
N GLY A 286 -8.84 -1.15 38.92
CA GLY A 286 -8.84 -0.93 40.36
C GLY A 286 -9.39 0.44 40.73
N THR A 287 -9.03 1.47 39.95
CA THR A 287 -9.55 2.84 40.12
C THR A 287 -11.08 2.88 39.99
N ALA A 288 -11.63 2.26 38.95
CA ALA A 288 -13.07 2.19 38.74
C ALA A 288 -13.79 1.39 39.84
N LEU A 289 -13.24 0.24 40.22
CA LEU A 289 -13.81 -0.64 41.26
C LEU A 289 -13.77 0.02 42.63
N LYS A 290 -12.69 0.72 42.96
CA LYS A 290 -12.58 1.50 44.20
C LYS A 290 -13.62 2.61 44.23
N ALA A 291 -13.82 3.34 43.14
CA ALA A 291 -14.86 4.38 43.08
C ALA A 291 -16.26 3.81 43.32
N LEU A 292 -16.58 2.64 42.74
CA LEU A 292 -17.85 1.94 43.01
C LEU A 292 -17.96 1.42 44.45
N TYR A 293 -16.87 0.91 45.01
CA TYR A 293 -16.82 0.55 46.42
C TYR A 293 -17.03 1.78 47.30
N ASP A 294 -16.40 2.92 46.99
CA ASP A 294 -16.56 4.14 47.77
C ASP A 294 -17.99 4.67 47.74
N ALA A 295 -18.73 4.42 46.65
CA ALA A 295 -20.14 4.74 46.54
C ALA A 295 -21.07 3.77 47.31
N ASN A 296 -20.76 2.47 47.34
CA ASN A 296 -21.71 1.43 47.79
C ASN A 296 -21.31 0.69 49.08
N LYS A 297 -20.03 0.75 49.45
CA LYS A 297 -19.40 0.11 50.61
C LYS A 297 -19.71 -1.38 50.76
N THR A 298 -19.62 -2.13 49.66
CA THR A 298 -19.80 -3.59 49.65
C THR A 298 -18.48 -4.34 49.81
N ASP A 299 -18.46 -5.41 50.60
CA ASP A 299 -17.27 -6.25 50.79
C ASP A 299 -16.77 -6.85 49.47
N ALA A 300 -17.70 -7.30 48.62
CA ALA A 300 -17.37 -7.81 47.28
C ALA A 300 -16.71 -6.74 46.39
N GLY A 301 -17.18 -5.49 46.47
CA GLY A 301 -16.58 -4.37 45.73
C GLY A 301 -15.17 -4.06 46.23
N LYS A 302 -14.98 -4.05 47.57
CA LYS A 302 -13.66 -3.87 48.18
C LYS A 302 -12.68 -4.97 47.73
N LEU A 303 -13.11 -6.23 47.78
CA LEU A 303 -12.27 -7.37 47.40
C LEU A 303 -11.81 -7.27 45.93
N ARG A 304 -12.73 -6.98 45.01
CA ARG A 304 -12.39 -6.79 43.59
C ARG A 304 -11.42 -5.63 43.38
N ALA A 305 -11.61 -4.52 44.08
CA ALA A 305 -10.70 -3.37 43.99
C ALA A 305 -9.29 -3.72 44.52
N CYS A 306 -9.20 -4.44 45.64
CA CYS A 306 -7.94 -4.93 46.19
C CYS A 306 -7.21 -5.86 45.22
N ASP A 307 -7.91 -6.84 44.64
CA ASP A 307 -7.35 -7.78 43.66
C ASP A 307 -6.81 -7.04 42.41
N ALA A 308 -7.56 -6.08 41.89
CA ALA A 308 -7.10 -5.27 40.76
C ALA A 308 -5.83 -4.45 41.09
N PHE A 309 -5.75 -3.81 42.27
CA PHE A 309 -4.53 -3.08 42.67
C PHE A 309 -3.35 -3.99 43.00
N GLU A 310 -3.60 -5.21 43.46
CA GLU A 310 -2.53 -6.21 43.65
C GLU A 310 -1.91 -6.59 42.30
N ASN A 311 -2.74 -6.85 41.28
CA ASN A 311 -2.27 -7.12 39.91
C ASN A 311 -1.62 -5.88 39.26
N ALA A 312 -2.07 -4.67 39.62
CA ALA A 312 -1.44 -3.41 39.19
C ALA A 312 -0.12 -3.11 39.89
N ASN A 313 0.29 -3.84 40.93
CA ASN A 313 1.43 -3.52 41.78
C ASN A 313 2.78 -3.86 41.13
N TYR A 314 3.08 -3.24 39.99
CA TYR A 314 4.29 -3.46 39.21
C TYR A 314 4.77 -2.16 38.55
N GLY A 315 6.09 -1.97 38.45
CA GLY A 315 6.70 -0.82 37.77
C GLY A 315 6.19 0.53 38.33
N ASP A 316 5.81 1.44 37.44
CA ASP A 316 5.32 2.78 37.78
C ASP A 316 4.02 2.76 38.60
N PHE A 317 3.27 1.66 38.55
CA PHE A 317 2.00 1.49 39.26
C PHE A 317 2.18 0.84 40.65
N SER A 318 3.39 0.42 41.01
CA SER A 318 3.64 -0.27 42.29
C SER A 318 3.42 0.63 43.51
N ALA A 319 4.07 1.78 43.55
CA ALA A 319 3.94 2.74 44.65
C ALA A 319 2.49 3.24 44.85
N PRO A 320 1.76 3.71 43.81
CA PRO A 320 0.39 4.15 44.00
C PRO A 320 -0.55 3.01 44.40
N SER A 321 -0.40 1.82 43.82
CA SER A 321 -1.23 0.65 44.20
C SER A 321 -1.01 0.23 45.65
N THR A 322 0.25 0.20 46.10
CA THR A 322 0.63 -0.09 47.49
C THR A 322 -0.02 0.91 48.45
N HIS A 323 0.00 2.20 48.11
CA HIS A 323 -0.63 3.25 48.91
C HIS A 323 -2.14 3.02 49.03
N ILE A 324 -2.83 2.82 47.90
CA ILE A 324 -4.28 2.62 47.86
C ILE A 324 -4.68 1.39 48.67
N MET A 325 -4.00 0.26 48.47
CA MET A 325 -4.30 -0.99 49.18
C MET A 325 -4.10 -0.85 50.69
N THR A 326 -3.04 -0.16 51.13
CA THR A 326 -2.68 -0.04 52.55
C THR A 326 -3.57 0.96 53.28
N PHE A 327 -3.78 2.14 52.69
CA PHE A 327 -4.34 3.29 53.42
C PHE A 327 -5.80 3.58 53.06
N GLU A 328 -6.19 3.37 51.80
CA GLU A 328 -7.53 3.73 51.33
C GLU A 328 -8.50 2.56 51.41
N LEU A 329 -8.14 1.43 50.81
CA LEU A 329 -8.97 0.22 50.83
C LEU A 329 -8.78 -0.59 52.13
N LYS A 330 -7.56 -0.60 52.68
CA LYS A 330 -7.15 -1.47 53.79
C LYS A 330 -7.42 -2.93 53.45
N CYS A 331 -6.75 -3.42 52.41
CA CYS A 331 -6.91 -4.78 51.89
C CYS A 331 -6.39 -5.80 52.91
N ASP A 332 -7.24 -6.75 53.30
CA ASP A 332 -6.89 -7.73 54.32
C ASP A 332 -5.82 -8.70 53.79
N GLY A 333 -4.75 -8.91 54.56
CA GLY A 333 -3.66 -9.84 54.19
C GLY A 333 -2.57 -9.25 53.30
N TYR A 334 -2.70 -8.02 52.82
CA TYR A 334 -1.62 -7.34 52.09
C TYR A 334 -0.60 -6.74 53.06
N THR A 335 0.66 -7.19 52.96
CA THR A 335 1.81 -6.55 53.62
C THR A 335 2.71 -5.93 52.57
N PRO A 336 2.95 -4.61 52.58
CA PRO A 336 3.92 -3.98 51.69
C PRO A 336 5.30 -4.65 51.88
N ASN A 337 5.94 -5.05 50.77
CA ASN A 337 7.30 -5.58 50.80
C ASN A 337 8.35 -4.48 50.90
#